data_AF-A0A0F3MNF4-F1
#
_entry.id   AF-A0A0F3MNF4-F1
#
_cell.length_a   1.000
_cell.length_b   1.000
_cell.length_c   1.000
_cell.angle_alpha   90.00
_cell.angle_beta   90.00
_cell.angle_gamma   90.00
#
_symmetry.space_group_name_H-M   'P 1'
#
loop_
_entity.id
_entity.type
_entity.pdbx_description
1 polymer ?
#
loop_
_entity_poly.entity_id
_entity_poly.type
_entity_poly.pdbx_seq_one_letter_code
_entity_poly.pdbx_strand_id
1 'polypeptide(L)'
;MALGRLEIHPPDDFINAWIKHATASIGYFNSQNLANSILALGRLEIHPPDDFVKAWVKHATASIGYFNSQNLANSLSALGRLEIHPPDDFINAWIKHATATIKQFNHQDLSNSIYGIFILNVLCNSKIKVLQQFINSVNSNTTLFDNKDISQILKAHYYFSKTGTGILTSQNRQLLERKYKSTLEPCRTSNLQLDVLKIVKKVLAPQDIKSEFYIKQTTSNVDIFIKGQNIVIQVDGPSHFDDNNAPNFSTRLNSTLLSLYQYKVLRISYWNWDKCKTMASKESYISELLSKMNLFLKKHKHMRRYFMMHQKKYFMMQLMIYQL
;
A
#
# COMPACT_ATOMS: atom_id res chain seq x y z
N MET A 1 20.91 -7.75 -0.13
CA MET A 1 20.42 -7.19 1.15
C MET A 1 21.08 -5.87 1.51
N ALA A 2 22.42 -5.75 1.55
CA ALA A 2 23.10 -4.52 1.96
C ALA A 2 22.68 -3.27 1.16
N LEU A 3 22.73 -3.32 -0.18
CA LEU A 3 22.32 -2.21 -1.05
C LEU A 3 20.86 -1.80 -0.81
N GLY A 4 19.95 -2.77 -0.70
CA GLY A 4 18.55 -2.50 -0.35
C GLY A 4 18.33 -1.99 1.08
N ARG A 5 19.28 -2.16 2.02
CA ARG A 5 19.22 -1.51 3.34
C ARG A 5 19.66 -0.05 3.29
N LEU A 6 20.58 0.27 2.39
CA LEU A 6 21.12 1.61 2.20
C LEU A 6 20.34 2.42 1.15
N GLU A 7 19.33 1.81 0.52
CA GLU A 7 18.56 2.41 -0.59
C GLU A 7 19.47 2.90 -1.73
N ILE A 8 20.58 2.18 -1.95
CA ILE A 8 21.52 2.45 -3.03
C ILE A 8 21.11 1.61 -4.24
N HIS A 9 20.67 2.29 -5.31
CA HIS A 9 20.35 1.67 -6.59
C HIS A 9 21.64 1.29 -7.33
N PRO A 10 21.92 -0.03 -7.51
CA PRO A 10 23.04 -0.46 -8.34
C PRO A 10 22.76 -0.22 -9.83
N PRO A 11 23.80 -0.18 -10.69
CA PRO A 11 23.60 -0.10 -12.15
C PRO A 11 22.77 -1.27 -12.69
N ASP A 12 21.96 -1.01 -13.73
CA ASP A 12 21.06 -2.01 -14.32
C ASP A 12 21.78 -3.28 -14.78
N ASP A 13 22.97 -3.15 -15.39
CA ASP A 13 23.77 -4.31 -15.82
C ASP A 13 24.15 -5.22 -14.66
N PHE A 14 24.47 -4.64 -13.50
CA PHE A 14 24.75 -5.41 -12.29
C PHE A 14 23.50 -6.14 -11.80
N ILE A 15 22.36 -5.44 -11.74
CA ILE A 15 21.08 -6.02 -11.32
C ILE A 15 20.71 -7.19 -12.23
N ASN A 16 20.78 -6.98 -13.54
CA ASN A 16 20.45 -7.99 -14.55
C ASN A 16 21.36 -9.22 -14.46
N ALA A 17 22.67 -9.00 -14.34
CA ALA A 17 23.63 -10.09 -14.17
C ALA A 17 23.39 -10.86 -12.86
N TRP A 18 23.12 -10.15 -11.76
CA TRP A 18 22.84 -10.76 -10.47
C TRP A 18 21.55 -11.59 -10.50
N ILE A 19 20.45 -11.05 -11.05
CA ILE A 19 19.17 -11.77 -11.17
C ILE A 19 19.34 -13.03 -12.03
N LYS A 20 20.05 -12.93 -13.16
CA LYS A 20 20.32 -14.09 -14.03
C LYS A 20 21.07 -15.18 -13.27
N HIS A 21 22.14 -14.84 -12.57
CA HIS A 21 22.91 -15.79 -11.79
C HIS A 21 22.12 -16.36 -10.60
N ALA A 22 21.37 -15.52 -9.89
CA ALA A 22 20.52 -15.93 -8.77
C ALA A 22 19.42 -16.89 -9.23
N THR A 23 18.82 -16.67 -10.41
CA THR A 23 17.81 -17.58 -10.99
C THR A 23 18.40 -18.97 -11.25
N ALA A 24 19.60 -19.02 -11.85
CA ALA A 24 20.28 -20.28 -12.15
C ALA A 24 20.76 -21.04 -10.90
N SER A 25 21.03 -20.33 -9.81
CA SER A 25 21.57 -20.90 -8.56
C SER A 25 20.53 -21.02 -7.44
N ILE A 26 19.25 -20.71 -7.70
CA ILE A 26 18.24 -20.56 -6.65
C ILE A 26 18.02 -21.84 -5.81
N GLY A 27 18.23 -23.02 -6.41
CA GLY A 27 18.11 -24.30 -5.72
C GLY A 27 19.13 -24.49 -4.59
N TYR A 28 20.22 -23.71 -4.59
CA TYR A 28 21.24 -23.72 -3.53
C TYR A 28 20.98 -22.68 -2.44
N PHE A 29 19.97 -21.83 -2.60
CA PHE A 29 19.66 -20.79 -1.61
C PHE A 29 19.03 -21.45 -0.38
N ASN A 30 19.53 -21.09 0.79
CA ASN A 30 18.83 -21.40 2.04
C ASN A 30 17.66 -20.41 2.27
N SER A 31 16.87 -20.65 3.32
CA SER A 31 15.71 -19.82 3.68
C SER A 31 16.05 -18.33 3.86
N GLN A 32 17.20 -18.04 4.44
CA GLN A 32 17.69 -16.67 4.63
C GLN A 32 18.10 -16.03 3.30
N ASN A 33 18.80 -16.76 2.41
CA ASN A 33 19.17 -16.28 1.09
C ASN A 33 17.92 -15.93 0.26
N LEU A 34 16.90 -16.80 0.28
CA LEU A 34 15.61 -16.56 -0.38
C LEU A 34 14.90 -15.32 0.16
N ALA A 35 14.75 -15.21 1.48
CA ALA A 35 14.06 -14.07 2.08
C ALA A 35 14.81 -12.76 1.84
N ASN A 36 16.15 -12.77 1.93
CA ASN A 36 16.97 -11.60 1.74
C ASN A 36 17.08 -11.16 0.26
N SER A 37 17.01 -12.10 -0.69
CA SER A 37 17.03 -11.78 -2.12
C SER A 37 15.77 -11.02 -2.52
N ILE A 38 14.60 -11.58 -2.23
CA ILE A 38 13.32 -10.95 -2.56
C ILE A 38 13.11 -9.65 -1.78
N LEU A 39 13.52 -9.59 -0.51
CA LEU A 39 13.43 -8.36 0.29
C LEU A 39 14.34 -7.26 -0.24
N ALA A 40 15.55 -7.60 -0.73
CA ALA A 40 16.42 -6.59 -1.33
C ALA A 40 15.79 -5.99 -2.59
N LEU A 41 15.23 -6.83 -3.46
CA LEU A 41 14.51 -6.40 -4.65
C LEU A 41 13.31 -5.53 -4.28
N GLY A 42 12.49 -5.97 -3.32
CA GLY A 42 11.33 -5.20 -2.86
C GLY A 42 11.66 -3.91 -2.11
N ARG A 43 12.88 -3.75 -1.59
CA ARG A 43 13.35 -2.48 -1.01
C ARG A 43 13.81 -1.49 -2.06
N LEU A 44 14.42 -1.98 -3.13
CA LEU A 44 14.89 -1.19 -4.25
C LEU A 44 13.80 -0.99 -5.33
N GLU A 45 12.60 -1.53 -5.12
CA GLU A 45 11.50 -1.54 -6.09
C GLU A 45 11.89 -2.12 -7.47
N ILE A 46 12.85 -3.06 -7.47
CA ILE A 46 13.30 -3.76 -8.67
C ILE A 46 12.39 -4.96 -8.90
N HIS A 47 11.57 -4.89 -9.94
CA HIS A 47 10.71 -6.01 -10.35
C HIS A 47 11.55 -7.11 -11.04
N PRO A 48 11.69 -8.30 -10.44
CA PRO A 48 12.42 -9.38 -11.09
C PRO A 48 11.61 -9.97 -12.27
N PRO A 49 12.28 -10.55 -13.28
CA PRO A 49 11.64 -11.30 -14.36
C PRO A 49 10.84 -12.49 -13.84
N ASP A 50 9.80 -12.89 -14.59
CA ASP A 50 8.90 -14.00 -14.24
C ASP A 50 9.62 -15.31 -13.93
N ASP A 51 10.71 -15.62 -14.63
CA ASP A 51 11.46 -16.86 -14.41
C ASP A 51 12.14 -16.88 -13.03
N PHE A 52 12.66 -15.74 -12.57
CA PHE A 52 13.15 -15.62 -11.20
C PHE A 52 12.02 -15.82 -10.20
N VAL A 53 10.87 -15.18 -10.41
CA VAL A 53 9.71 -15.31 -9.50
C VAL A 53 9.22 -16.75 -9.42
N LYS A 54 9.06 -17.43 -10.56
CA LYS A 54 8.65 -18.84 -10.62
C LYS A 54 9.64 -19.75 -9.90
N ALA A 55 10.94 -19.56 -10.15
CA ALA A 55 11.98 -20.36 -9.52
C ALA A 55 12.06 -20.10 -8.01
N TRP A 56 11.93 -18.84 -7.59
CA TRP A 56 11.92 -18.42 -6.19
C TRP A 56 10.72 -19.00 -5.45
N VAL A 57 9.50 -18.84 -5.99
CA VAL A 57 8.28 -19.36 -5.37
C VAL A 57 8.33 -20.88 -5.25
N LYS A 58 8.76 -21.59 -6.30
CA LYS A 58 8.90 -23.05 -6.27
C LYS A 58 9.82 -23.50 -5.14
N HIS A 59 11.02 -22.92 -5.05
CA HIS A 59 12.01 -23.31 -4.04
C HIS A 59 11.61 -22.87 -2.63
N ALA A 60 11.06 -21.67 -2.48
CA ALA A 60 10.56 -21.16 -1.20
C ALA A 60 9.38 -21.98 -0.66
N THR A 61 8.47 -22.42 -1.53
CA THR A 61 7.35 -23.30 -1.15
C THR A 61 7.86 -24.66 -0.67
N ALA A 62 8.80 -25.27 -1.41
CA ALA A 62 9.38 -26.57 -1.07
C ALA A 62 10.20 -26.54 0.23
N SER A 63 10.84 -25.42 0.53
CA SER A 63 11.72 -25.24 1.70
C SER A 63 11.09 -24.45 2.85
N ILE A 64 9.79 -24.15 2.78
CA ILE A 64 9.10 -23.25 3.73
C ILE A 64 9.27 -23.68 5.19
N GLY A 65 9.36 -25.00 5.45
CA GLY A 65 9.52 -25.56 6.80
C GLY A 65 10.83 -25.16 7.49
N TYR A 66 11.83 -24.70 6.72
CA TYR A 66 13.11 -24.21 7.23
C TYR A 66 13.14 -22.68 7.40
N PHE A 67 12.04 -21.98 7.10
CA PHE A 67 11.95 -20.54 7.29
C PHE A 67 11.71 -20.26 8.78
N ASN A 68 12.48 -19.35 9.35
CA ASN A 68 12.13 -18.75 10.65
C ASN A 68 11.07 -17.65 10.48
N SER A 69 10.56 -17.12 11.59
CA SER A 69 9.55 -16.05 11.61
C SER A 69 9.93 -14.84 10.76
N GLN A 70 11.19 -14.41 10.83
CA GLN A 70 11.71 -13.29 10.06
C GLN A 70 11.73 -13.60 8.55
N ASN A 71 12.15 -14.81 8.14
CA ASN A 71 12.15 -15.21 6.74
C ASN A 71 10.73 -15.21 6.16
N LEU A 72 9.76 -15.73 6.92
CA LEU A 72 8.34 -15.72 6.57
C LEU A 72 7.81 -14.30 6.39
N ALA A 73 8.04 -13.44 7.38
CA ALA A 73 7.54 -12.06 7.39
C ALA A 73 8.16 -11.22 6.26
N ASN A 74 9.48 -11.33 6.08
CA ASN A 74 10.21 -10.61 5.04
C ASN A 74 9.78 -11.03 3.64
N SER A 75 9.61 -12.34 3.41
CA SER A 75 9.18 -12.86 2.11
C SER A 75 7.82 -12.32 1.71
N LEU A 76 6.84 -12.36 2.62
CA LEU A 76 5.48 -11.91 2.33
C LEU A 76 5.41 -10.39 2.12
N SER A 77 6.11 -9.62 2.97
CA SER A 77 6.23 -8.16 2.84
C SER A 77 6.93 -7.74 1.55
N ALA A 78 7.96 -8.50 1.12
CA ALA A 78 8.67 -8.24 -0.12
C ALA A 78 7.82 -8.51 -1.36
N LEU A 79 7.11 -9.65 -1.40
CA LEU A 79 6.19 -9.97 -2.49
C LEU A 79 5.11 -8.88 -2.64
N GLY A 80 4.57 -8.41 -1.51
CA GLY A 80 3.60 -7.32 -1.50
C GLY A 80 4.16 -5.97 -1.94
N ARG A 81 5.42 -5.65 -1.59
CA ARG A 81 6.11 -4.43 -2.08
C ARG A 81 6.38 -4.47 -3.58
N LEU A 82 6.69 -5.65 -4.10
CA LEU A 82 6.89 -5.91 -5.52
C LEU A 82 5.57 -6.12 -6.28
N GLU A 83 4.43 -6.06 -5.60
CA GLU A 83 3.11 -6.31 -6.17
C GLU A 83 3.00 -7.68 -6.87
N ILE A 84 3.77 -8.66 -6.41
CA ILE A 84 3.78 -10.02 -6.92
C ILE A 84 2.72 -10.82 -6.17
N HIS A 85 1.68 -11.25 -6.88
CA HIS A 85 0.66 -12.14 -6.35
C HIS A 85 1.24 -13.56 -6.15
N PRO A 86 1.40 -14.05 -4.90
CA PRO A 86 1.94 -15.38 -4.66
C PRO A 86 0.89 -16.45 -5.03
N PRO A 87 1.27 -17.60 -5.60
CA PRO A 87 0.34 -18.71 -5.84
C PRO A 87 -0.28 -19.26 -4.55
N ASP A 88 -1.48 -19.83 -4.65
CA ASP A 88 -2.23 -20.38 -3.52
C ASP A 88 -1.43 -21.42 -2.73
N ASP A 89 -0.65 -22.28 -3.40
CA ASP A 89 0.19 -23.28 -2.74
C ASP A 89 1.23 -22.65 -1.81
N PHE A 90 1.87 -21.54 -2.24
CA PHE A 90 2.79 -20.79 -1.40
C PHE A 90 2.07 -20.16 -0.21
N ILE A 91 0.91 -19.54 -0.44
CA ILE A 91 0.09 -18.91 0.62
C ILE A 91 -0.33 -19.94 1.66
N ASN A 92 -0.82 -21.10 1.23
CA ASN A 92 -1.24 -22.19 2.10
C ASN A 92 -0.07 -22.77 2.91
N ALA A 93 1.09 -22.97 2.26
CA ALA A 93 2.31 -23.44 2.90
C ALA A 93 2.83 -22.43 3.94
N TRP A 94 2.84 -21.14 3.59
CA TRP A 94 3.21 -20.03 4.48
C TRP A 94 2.26 -19.97 5.68
N ILE A 95 0.94 -20.00 5.45
CA ILE A 95 -0.09 -19.98 6.50
C ILE A 95 0.13 -21.14 7.46
N LYS A 96 0.28 -22.36 6.96
CA LYS A 96 0.46 -23.56 7.78
C LYS A 96 1.69 -23.44 8.68
N HIS A 97 2.84 -23.06 8.10
CA HIS A 97 4.10 -22.98 8.84
C HIS A 97 4.12 -21.80 9.82
N ALA A 98 3.65 -20.62 9.40
CA ALA A 98 3.60 -19.43 10.26
C ALA A 98 2.65 -19.64 11.46
N THR A 99 1.53 -20.32 11.25
CA THR A 99 0.59 -20.71 12.31
C THR A 99 1.25 -21.68 13.31
N ALA A 100 1.92 -22.73 12.79
CA ALA A 100 2.61 -23.71 13.63
C ALA A 100 3.76 -23.09 14.46
N THR A 101 4.40 -22.04 13.94
CA THR A 101 5.58 -21.39 14.55
C THR A 101 5.28 -20.04 15.18
N ILE A 102 4.00 -19.64 15.30
CA ILE A 102 3.58 -18.29 15.70
C ILE A 102 4.17 -17.81 17.04
N LYS A 103 4.44 -18.74 17.97
CA LYS A 103 5.06 -18.44 19.27
C LYS A 103 6.52 -17.95 19.16
N GLN A 104 7.17 -18.16 18.02
CA GLN A 104 8.55 -17.73 17.74
C GLN A 104 8.60 -16.32 17.13
N PHE A 105 7.47 -15.75 16.74
CA PHE A 105 7.42 -14.43 16.11
C PHE A 105 7.63 -13.35 17.17
N ASN A 106 8.63 -12.50 16.95
CA ASN A 106 8.77 -11.26 17.72
C ASN A 106 7.80 -10.19 17.21
N HIS A 107 7.80 -9.02 17.85
CA HIS A 107 6.91 -7.92 17.51
C HIS A 107 7.07 -7.42 16.06
N GLN A 108 8.29 -7.39 15.53
CA GLN A 108 8.58 -6.99 14.14
C GLN A 108 8.14 -8.06 13.13
N ASP A 109 8.28 -9.35 13.45
CA ASP A 109 7.87 -10.43 12.57
C ASP A 109 6.33 -10.46 12.45
N LEU A 110 5.62 -10.22 13.57
CA LEU A 110 4.17 -10.08 13.59
C LEU A 110 3.71 -8.88 12.76
N SER A 111 4.28 -7.70 12.99
CA SER A 111 3.91 -6.47 12.28
C SER A 111 4.17 -6.58 10.77
N ASN A 112 5.34 -7.08 10.37
CA ASN A 112 5.69 -7.25 8.96
C ASN A 112 4.85 -8.33 8.26
N SER A 113 4.46 -9.41 8.96
CA SER A 113 3.57 -10.43 8.41
C SER A 113 2.17 -9.88 8.15
N ILE A 114 1.59 -9.19 9.14
CA ILE A 114 0.30 -8.51 9.00
C ILE A 114 0.35 -7.46 7.89
N TYR A 115 1.44 -6.70 7.82
CA TYR A 115 1.64 -5.71 6.78
C TYR A 115 1.74 -6.36 5.39
N GLY A 116 2.47 -7.46 5.25
CA GLY A 116 2.59 -8.23 4.00
C GLY A 116 1.23 -8.73 3.50
N ILE A 117 0.44 -9.36 4.37
CA ILE A 117 -0.94 -9.78 4.06
C ILE A 117 -1.79 -8.56 3.62
N PHE A 118 -1.69 -7.47 4.36
CA PHE A 118 -2.41 -6.24 4.07
C PHE A 118 -2.08 -5.66 2.68
N ILE A 119 -0.81 -5.47 2.36
CA ILE A 119 -0.41 -4.85 1.08
C ILE A 119 -0.69 -5.78 -0.11
N LEU A 120 -0.53 -7.10 0.04
CA LEU A 120 -0.93 -8.07 -0.99
C LEU A 120 -2.43 -8.02 -1.27
N ASN A 121 -3.25 -7.84 -0.24
CA ASN A 121 -4.70 -7.70 -0.43
C ASN A 121 -5.08 -6.36 -1.06
N VAL A 122 -4.37 -5.27 -0.72
CA VAL A 122 -4.64 -3.93 -1.27
C VAL A 122 -4.19 -3.80 -2.72
N LEU A 123 -2.98 -4.28 -3.05
CA LEU A 123 -2.34 -4.06 -4.34
C LEU A 123 -2.54 -5.23 -5.31
N CYS A 124 -2.54 -6.47 -4.81
CA CYS A 124 -2.62 -7.68 -5.64
C CYS A 124 -3.97 -8.40 -5.55
N ASN A 125 -4.92 -7.90 -4.74
CA ASN A 125 -6.22 -8.53 -4.48
C ASN A 125 -6.11 -10.01 -4.08
N SER A 126 -5.10 -10.35 -3.26
CA SER A 126 -4.80 -11.74 -2.88
C SER A 126 -5.82 -12.40 -1.94
N LYS A 127 -6.74 -11.62 -1.34
CA LYS A 127 -7.82 -12.12 -0.45
C LYS A 127 -7.33 -13.00 0.71
N ILE A 128 -6.09 -12.81 1.15
CA ILE A 128 -5.50 -13.56 2.26
C ILE A 128 -6.20 -13.15 3.56
N LYS A 129 -6.69 -14.11 4.32
CA LYS A 129 -7.34 -13.86 5.62
C LYS A 129 -6.29 -13.77 6.72
N VAL A 130 -6.47 -12.82 7.65
CA VAL A 130 -5.68 -12.79 8.88
C VAL A 130 -6.28 -13.81 9.85
N LEU A 131 -5.48 -14.79 10.26
CA LEU A 131 -5.94 -15.87 11.13
C LEU A 131 -6.04 -15.42 12.59
N GLN A 132 -6.93 -16.06 13.35
CA GLN A 132 -7.17 -15.72 14.75
C GLN A 132 -5.91 -15.80 15.62
N GLN A 133 -4.98 -16.72 15.33
CA GLN A 133 -3.73 -16.84 16.07
C GLN A 133 -2.83 -15.60 15.90
N PHE A 134 -2.75 -15.05 14.68
CA PHE A 134 -2.06 -13.78 14.44
C PHE A 134 -2.75 -12.62 15.15
N ILE A 135 -4.10 -12.56 15.11
CA ILE A 135 -4.88 -11.55 15.83
C ILE A 135 -4.58 -11.61 17.33
N ASN A 136 -4.61 -12.81 17.93
CA ASN A 136 -4.31 -13.00 19.34
C ASN A 136 -2.87 -12.55 19.67
N SER A 137 -1.88 -13.01 18.91
CA SER A 137 -0.48 -12.64 19.10
C SER A 137 -0.25 -11.13 18.97
N VAL A 138 -0.87 -10.46 17.99
CA VAL A 138 -0.79 -9.00 17.85
C VAL A 138 -1.36 -8.30 19.08
N ASN A 139 -2.52 -8.72 19.57
CA ASN A 139 -3.16 -8.09 20.72
C ASN A 139 -2.43 -8.35 22.04
N SER A 140 -1.69 -9.46 22.17
CA SER A 140 -0.86 -9.76 23.34
C SER A 140 0.49 -9.02 23.37
N ASN A 141 0.94 -8.46 22.24
CA ASN A 141 2.27 -7.85 22.11
C ASN A 141 2.24 -6.31 21.90
N THR A 142 1.08 -5.66 22.09
CA THR A 142 0.90 -4.23 21.74
C THR A 142 1.84 -3.27 22.46
N THR A 143 2.32 -3.62 23.64
CA THR A 143 3.27 -2.80 24.41
C THR A 143 4.67 -2.77 23.78
N LEU A 144 5.05 -3.83 23.05
CA LEU A 144 6.37 -3.98 22.44
C LEU A 144 6.52 -3.26 21.10
N PHE A 145 5.42 -2.90 20.44
CA PHE A 145 5.47 -2.31 19.10
C PHE A 145 6.12 -0.92 19.09
N ASP A 146 7.05 -0.73 18.17
CA ASP A 146 7.62 0.57 17.83
C ASP A 146 6.71 1.36 16.88
N ASN A 147 7.12 2.57 16.48
CA ASN A 147 6.29 3.42 15.61
C ASN A 147 6.04 2.81 14.23
N LYS A 148 7.01 2.07 13.69
CA LYS A 148 6.88 1.41 12.39
C LYS A 148 5.87 0.27 12.50
N ASP A 149 6.00 -0.57 13.53
CA ASP A 149 5.07 -1.65 13.80
C ASP A 149 3.64 -1.13 13.96
N ILE A 150 3.48 -0.05 14.73
CA ILE A 150 2.18 0.57 14.98
C ILE A 150 1.56 1.10 13.68
N SER A 151 2.33 1.82 12.85
CA SER A 151 1.83 2.32 11.56
C SER A 151 1.35 1.17 10.67
N GLN A 152 2.15 0.10 10.58
CA GLN A 152 1.83 -1.08 9.78
C GLN A 152 0.54 -1.76 10.26
N ILE A 153 0.43 -2.01 11.57
CA ILE A 153 -0.72 -2.70 12.17
C ILE A 153 -1.98 -1.84 12.10
N LEU A 154 -1.91 -0.52 12.32
CA LEU A 154 -3.07 0.37 12.22
C LEU A 154 -3.62 0.43 10.78
N LYS A 155 -2.75 0.57 9.77
CA LYS A 155 -3.15 0.50 8.35
C LYS A 155 -3.88 -0.79 8.03
N ALA A 156 -3.28 -1.92 8.41
CA ALA A 156 -3.88 -3.24 8.23
C ALA A 156 -5.22 -3.36 8.98
N HIS A 157 -5.27 -2.93 10.25
CA HIS A 157 -6.46 -2.98 11.08
C HIS A 157 -7.63 -2.26 10.43
N TYR A 158 -7.45 -1.03 9.94
CA TYR A 158 -8.52 -0.31 9.29
C TYR A 158 -8.98 -1.02 8.02
N TYR A 159 -8.04 -1.43 7.16
CA TYR A 159 -8.36 -2.15 5.92
C TYR A 159 -9.20 -3.40 6.20
N PHE A 160 -8.75 -4.28 7.10
CA PHE A 160 -9.48 -5.50 7.40
C PHE A 160 -10.79 -5.25 8.17
N SER A 161 -10.87 -4.20 8.99
CA SER A 161 -12.13 -3.80 9.63
C SER A 161 -13.19 -3.40 8.60
N LYS A 162 -12.78 -2.78 7.48
CA LYS A 162 -13.68 -2.45 6.36
C LYS A 162 -14.19 -3.72 5.65
N THR A 163 -13.40 -4.80 5.65
CA THR A 163 -13.77 -6.10 5.05
C THR A 163 -14.40 -7.09 6.04
N GLY A 164 -14.60 -6.68 7.30
CA GLY A 164 -15.32 -7.45 8.33
C GLY A 164 -14.45 -8.09 9.41
N THR A 165 -13.12 -7.97 9.36
CA THR A 165 -12.19 -8.58 10.32
C THR A 165 -11.34 -7.54 11.04
N GLY A 166 -11.65 -7.20 12.29
CA GLY A 166 -10.80 -6.31 13.09
C GLY A 166 -9.54 -7.02 13.61
N ILE A 167 -8.35 -6.51 13.30
CA ILE A 167 -7.07 -7.05 13.84
C ILE A 167 -6.87 -6.71 15.32
N LEU A 168 -7.39 -5.57 15.78
CA LEU A 168 -7.15 -5.04 17.12
C LEU A 168 -8.46 -4.99 17.89
N THR A 169 -8.42 -5.27 19.19
CA THR A 169 -9.52 -4.91 20.09
C THR A 169 -9.70 -3.39 20.12
N SER A 170 -10.87 -2.91 20.53
CA SER A 170 -11.12 -1.47 20.63
C SER A 170 -10.11 -0.77 21.56
N GLN A 171 -9.80 -1.40 22.70
CA GLN A 171 -8.81 -0.91 23.66
C GLN A 171 -7.41 -0.82 23.05
N ASN A 172 -6.95 -1.88 22.40
CA ASN A 172 -5.62 -1.92 21.79
C ASN A 172 -5.51 -0.96 20.61
N ARG A 173 -6.56 -0.82 19.80
CA ARG A 173 -6.62 0.19 18.75
C ARG A 173 -6.44 1.59 19.33
N GLN A 174 -7.21 1.95 20.37
CA GLN A 174 -7.11 3.27 20.99
C GLN A 174 -5.75 3.51 21.67
N LEU A 175 -5.13 2.47 22.23
CA LEU A 175 -3.78 2.55 22.78
C LEU A 175 -2.76 2.87 21.68
N LEU A 176 -2.77 2.11 20.59
CA LEU A 176 -1.82 2.28 19.48
C LEU A 176 -2.05 3.59 18.72
N GLU A 177 -3.30 4.01 18.51
CA GLU A 177 -3.62 5.33 17.93
C GLU A 177 -3.05 6.47 18.76
N ARG A 178 -3.18 6.42 20.09
CA ARG A 178 -2.60 7.43 21.00
C ARG A 178 -1.08 7.42 20.96
N LYS A 179 -0.46 6.23 21.09
CA LYS A 179 1.00 6.06 21.05
C LYS A 179 1.58 6.54 19.72
N TYR A 180 0.96 6.21 18.59
CA TYR A 180 1.42 6.68 17.29
C TYR A 180 1.30 8.19 17.16
N LYS A 181 0.15 8.76 17.53
CA LYS A 181 -0.11 10.20 17.42
C LYS A 181 0.87 11.03 18.25
N SER A 182 1.29 10.55 19.43
CA SER A 182 2.30 11.24 20.25
C SER A 182 3.70 11.25 19.65
N THR A 183 3.96 10.45 18.61
CA THR A 183 5.26 10.36 17.93
C THR A 183 5.30 11.02 16.56
N LEU A 184 4.16 11.56 16.12
CA LEU A 184 4.10 12.33 14.89
C LEU A 184 4.79 13.67 15.14
N GLU A 185 6.01 13.81 14.63
CA GLU A 185 6.72 15.08 14.56
C GLU A 185 5.87 16.13 13.84
N PRO A 186 6.03 17.43 14.17
CA PRO A 186 5.39 18.51 13.43
C PRO A 186 5.69 18.37 11.94
N CYS A 187 4.65 18.35 11.11
CA CYS A 187 4.84 18.14 9.68
C CYS A 187 5.67 19.29 9.10
N ARG A 188 6.74 18.95 8.38
CA ARG A 188 7.54 19.94 7.65
C ARG A 188 6.84 20.24 6.33
N THR A 189 5.95 21.23 6.35
CA THR A 189 5.28 21.70 5.14
C THR A 189 6.31 22.35 4.21
N SER A 190 6.41 21.85 2.98
CA SER A 190 7.36 22.38 2.00
C SER A 190 6.90 23.70 1.39
N ASN A 191 7.83 24.51 0.86
CA ASN A 191 7.48 25.74 0.12
C ASN A 191 6.58 25.44 -1.09
N LEU A 192 6.83 24.31 -1.75
CA LEU A 192 6.01 23.82 -2.86
C LEU A 192 4.56 23.59 -2.42
N GLN A 193 4.38 22.91 -1.28
CA GLN A 193 3.06 22.64 -0.72
C GLN A 193 2.34 23.93 -0.29
N LEU A 194 3.04 24.87 0.34
CA LEU A 194 2.48 26.17 0.72
C LEU A 194 1.98 26.96 -0.49
N ASP A 195 2.74 26.93 -1.59
CA ASP A 195 2.39 27.61 -2.83
C ASP A 195 1.15 26.98 -3.49
N VAL A 196 1.09 25.64 -3.57
CA VAL A 196 -0.12 24.93 -4.02
C VAL A 196 -1.32 25.26 -3.14
N LEU A 197 -1.16 25.21 -1.81
CA LEU A 197 -2.23 25.51 -0.84
C LEU A 197 -2.78 26.92 -1.02
N LYS A 198 -1.91 27.91 -1.25
CA LYS A 198 -2.30 29.31 -1.52
C LYS A 198 -3.22 29.40 -2.73
N ILE A 199 -2.84 28.74 -3.83
CA ILE A 199 -3.63 28.75 -5.07
C ILE A 199 -4.95 28.00 -4.89
N VAL A 200 -4.93 26.82 -4.26
CA VAL A 200 -6.14 26.02 -3.99
C VAL A 200 -7.15 26.83 -3.15
N LYS A 201 -6.70 27.53 -2.10
CA LYS A 201 -7.56 28.40 -1.28
C LYS A 201 -8.19 29.53 -2.10
N LYS A 202 -7.44 30.11 -3.04
CA LYS A 202 -7.93 31.17 -3.92
C LYS A 202 -8.99 30.65 -4.91
N VAL A 203 -8.72 29.53 -5.58
CA VAL A 203 -9.60 28.94 -6.61
C VAL A 203 -10.90 28.40 -6.00
N LEU A 204 -10.85 27.88 -4.77
CA LEU A 204 -11.98 27.17 -4.14
C LEU A 204 -12.66 27.94 -3.01
N ALA A 205 -12.41 29.24 -2.85
CA ALA A 205 -13.10 30.04 -1.85
C ALA A 205 -14.64 30.00 -2.08
N PRO A 206 -15.48 29.79 -1.04
CA PRO A 206 -15.16 29.75 0.41
C PRO A 206 -15.13 28.33 1.04
N GLN A 207 -14.64 27.29 0.34
CA GLN A 207 -14.67 25.91 0.86
C GLN A 207 -13.81 25.70 2.13
N ASP A 208 -14.21 24.73 2.97
CA ASP A 208 -13.43 24.29 4.14
C ASP A 208 -12.21 23.46 3.72
N ILE A 209 -11.05 24.12 3.68
CA ILE A 209 -9.77 23.56 3.25
C ILE A 209 -8.84 23.45 4.46
N LYS A 210 -8.38 22.22 4.75
CA LYS A 210 -7.40 21.93 5.79
C LYS A 210 -6.05 21.60 5.15
N SER A 211 -4.96 22.07 5.74
CA SER A 211 -3.60 21.62 5.41
C SER A 211 -3.14 20.58 6.44
N GLU A 212 -2.24 19.68 6.04
CA GLU A 212 -1.63 18.69 6.93
C GLU A 212 -2.66 17.86 7.71
N PHE A 213 -3.70 17.42 7.02
CA PHE A 213 -4.84 16.77 7.66
C PHE A 213 -4.55 15.29 7.91
N TYR A 214 -4.60 14.86 9.17
CA TYR A 214 -4.35 13.46 9.54
C TYR A 214 -5.48 12.53 9.10
N ILE A 215 -5.13 11.50 8.31
CA ILE A 215 -6.04 10.42 7.92
C ILE A 215 -5.60 9.13 8.61
N LYS A 216 -6.42 8.66 9.55
CA LYS A 216 -6.11 7.49 10.38
C LYS A 216 -5.85 6.22 9.56
N GLN A 217 -6.54 6.04 8.44
CA GLN A 217 -6.43 4.85 7.59
C GLN A 217 -5.11 4.76 6.83
N THR A 218 -4.48 5.89 6.53
CA THR A 218 -3.14 5.93 5.94
C THR A 218 -2.05 6.13 7.00
N THR A 219 -2.45 6.33 8.26
CA THR A 219 -1.59 6.73 9.39
C THR A 219 -0.64 7.86 9.00
N SER A 220 -1.13 8.84 8.26
CA SER A 220 -0.32 9.92 7.71
C SER A 220 -1.15 11.20 7.57
N ASN A 221 -0.47 12.33 7.56
CA ASN A 221 -1.08 13.58 7.11
C ASN A 221 -1.20 13.57 5.59
N VAL A 222 -2.21 14.28 5.10
CA VAL A 222 -2.33 14.64 3.69
C VAL A 222 -2.15 16.13 3.53
N ASP A 223 -1.51 16.53 2.44
CA ASP A 223 -1.04 17.91 2.27
C ASP A 223 -2.17 18.92 2.30
N ILE A 224 -3.26 18.63 1.57
CA ILE A 224 -4.46 19.46 1.52
C ILE A 224 -5.71 18.56 1.49
N PHE A 225 -6.67 18.86 2.36
CA PHE A 225 -7.96 18.19 2.41
C PHE A 225 -9.11 19.19 2.25
N ILE A 226 -9.95 18.96 1.25
CA ILE A 226 -11.14 19.75 0.95
C ILE A 226 -12.37 18.99 1.48
N LYS A 227 -12.82 19.35 2.67
CA LYS A 227 -13.77 18.55 3.46
C LYS A 227 -15.12 18.36 2.75
N GLY A 228 -15.69 19.45 2.22
CA GLY A 228 -17.02 19.44 1.60
C GLY A 228 -17.14 18.53 0.38
N GLN A 229 -16.03 18.21 -0.28
CA GLN A 229 -16.01 17.38 -1.49
C GLN A 229 -15.33 16.03 -1.31
N ASN A 230 -14.79 15.76 -0.12
CA ASN A 230 -13.92 14.63 0.22
C ASN A 230 -12.72 14.49 -0.74
N ILE A 231 -12.11 15.61 -1.12
CA ILE A 231 -10.94 15.63 -2.02
C ILE A 231 -9.68 15.75 -1.18
N VAL A 232 -8.70 14.90 -1.49
CA VAL A 232 -7.34 14.99 -0.99
C VAL A 232 -6.45 15.43 -2.14
N ILE A 233 -5.69 16.50 -1.95
CA ILE A 233 -4.61 16.90 -2.85
C ILE A 233 -3.30 16.58 -2.17
N GLN A 234 -2.44 15.83 -2.87
CA GLN A 234 -1.07 15.51 -2.48
C GLN A 234 -0.10 16.23 -3.42
N VAL A 235 0.96 16.78 -2.88
CA VAL A 235 1.99 17.56 -3.56
C VAL A 235 3.28 16.77 -3.54
N ASP A 236 3.59 16.16 -4.68
CA ASP A 236 4.61 15.12 -4.76
C ASP A 236 5.94 15.71 -5.23
N GLY A 237 6.91 15.72 -4.32
CA GLY A 237 8.31 15.97 -4.62
C GLY A 237 9.02 14.75 -5.24
N PRO A 238 10.32 14.85 -5.60
CA PRO A 238 11.06 13.78 -6.27
C PRO A 238 11.01 12.43 -5.55
N SER A 239 11.03 12.41 -4.21
CA SER A 239 11.02 11.19 -3.39
C SER A 239 9.72 10.37 -3.47
N HIS A 240 8.70 10.86 -4.17
CA HIS A 240 7.44 10.12 -4.37
C HIS A 240 7.44 9.24 -5.61
N PHE A 241 8.50 9.32 -6.41
CA PHE A 241 8.61 8.66 -7.71
C PHE A 241 9.80 7.71 -7.74
N ASP A 242 9.73 6.76 -8.66
CA ASP A 242 10.86 5.93 -9.07
C ASP A 242 11.67 6.61 -10.18
N ASP A 243 12.73 5.94 -10.64
CA ASP A 243 13.64 6.44 -11.68
C ASP A 243 12.94 6.70 -13.04
N ASN A 244 11.74 6.13 -13.25
CA ASN A 244 10.92 6.32 -14.44
C ASN A 244 9.85 7.41 -14.28
N ASN A 245 9.91 8.20 -13.20
CA ASN A 245 8.89 9.17 -12.79
C ASN A 245 7.49 8.55 -12.52
N ALA A 246 7.40 7.23 -12.34
CA ALA A 246 6.18 6.60 -11.89
C ALA A 246 6.07 6.68 -10.36
N PRO A 247 4.86 6.74 -9.78
CA PRO A 247 4.71 6.77 -8.33
C PRO A 247 5.34 5.53 -7.69
N ASN A 248 6.20 5.71 -6.68
CA ASN A 248 6.81 4.59 -5.96
C ASN A 248 5.79 3.81 -5.10
N PHE A 249 6.20 2.68 -4.51
CA PHE A 249 5.35 1.80 -3.71
C PHE A 249 4.55 2.56 -2.64
N SER A 250 5.22 3.44 -1.88
CA SER A 250 4.57 4.18 -0.80
C SER A 250 3.48 5.12 -1.33
N THR A 251 3.75 5.79 -2.46
CA THR A 251 2.82 6.68 -3.15
C THR A 251 1.62 5.91 -3.73
N ARG A 252 1.84 4.75 -4.35
CA ARG A 252 0.78 3.87 -4.89
C ARG A 252 -0.10 3.31 -3.77
N LEU A 253 0.49 2.79 -2.71
CA LEU A 253 -0.24 2.27 -1.55
C LEU A 253 -1.08 3.37 -0.88
N ASN A 254 -0.52 4.56 -0.67
CA ASN A 254 -1.25 5.69 -0.10
C ASN A 254 -2.47 6.07 -0.96
N SER A 255 -2.27 6.23 -2.27
CA SER A 255 -3.34 6.59 -3.22
C SER A 255 -4.47 5.56 -3.22
N THR A 256 -4.09 4.28 -3.18
CA THR A 256 -5.04 3.16 -3.17
C THR A 256 -5.85 3.16 -1.88
N LEU A 257 -5.22 3.35 -0.72
CA LEU A 257 -5.91 3.43 0.56
C LEU A 257 -6.88 4.60 0.62
N LEU A 258 -6.45 5.81 0.23
CA LEU A 258 -7.34 6.97 0.19
C LEU A 258 -8.56 6.70 -0.70
N SER A 259 -8.35 6.13 -1.88
CA SER A 259 -9.43 5.77 -2.80
C SER A 259 -10.37 4.70 -2.22
N LEU A 260 -9.83 3.68 -1.54
CA LEU A 260 -10.61 2.66 -0.82
C LEU A 260 -11.51 3.27 0.26
N TYR A 261 -11.10 4.38 0.88
CA TYR A 261 -11.91 5.14 1.84
C TYR A 261 -12.70 6.29 1.20
N GLN A 262 -12.94 6.21 -0.12
CA GLN A 262 -13.80 7.10 -0.88
C GLN A 262 -13.30 8.56 -0.93
N TYR A 263 -12.03 8.81 -0.59
CA TYR A 263 -11.39 10.08 -0.88
C TYR A 263 -11.15 10.18 -2.38
N LYS A 264 -11.39 11.35 -2.95
CA LYS A 264 -10.99 11.68 -4.31
C LYS A 264 -9.56 12.18 -4.27
N VAL A 265 -8.62 11.43 -4.82
CA VAL A 265 -7.20 11.74 -4.72
C VAL A 265 -6.75 12.50 -5.97
N LEU A 266 -6.16 13.66 -5.77
CA LEU A 266 -5.45 14.44 -6.77
C LEU A 266 -3.98 14.49 -6.38
N ARG A 267 -3.08 14.11 -7.28
CA ARG A 267 -1.63 14.20 -7.07
C ARG A 267 -1.05 15.25 -7.99
N ILE A 268 -0.29 16.19 -7.43
CA ILE A 268 0.38 17.28 -8.15
C ILE A 268 1.88 17.04 -8.03
N SER A 269 2.48 16.52 -9.09
CA SER A 269 3.93 16.37 -9.19
C SER A 269 4.64 17.73 -9.28
N TYR A 270 5.77 17.88 -8.59
CA TYR A 270 6.55 19.13 -8.58
C TYR A 270 6.87 19.65 -9.99
N TRP A 271 7.27 18.79 -10.93
CA TRP A 271 7.64 19.22 -12.29
C TRP A 271 6.48 19.79 -13.10
N ASN A 272 5.25 19.31 -12.88
CA ASN A 272 4.07 19.87 -13.55
C ASN A 272 3.69 21.21 -12.93
N TRP A 273 3.87 21.35 -11.62
CA TRP A 273 3.69 22.63 -10.94
C TRP A 273 4.72 23.66 -11.43
N ASP A 274 5.98 23.25 -11.58
CA ASP A 274 7.08 24.12 -12.01
C ASP A 274 6.92 24.66 -13.44
N LYS A 275 6.13 23.99 -14.29
CA LYS A 275 5.76 24.50 -15.62
C LYS A 275 4.85 25.73 -15.54
N CYS A 276 4.09 25.89 -14.45
CA CYS A 276 3.16 27.00 -14.26
C CYS A 276 3.91 28.23 -13.70
N LYS A 277 4.39 29.11 -14.58
CA LYS A 277 5.24 30.25 -14.18
C LYS A 277 4.48 31.43 -13.58
N THR A 278 3.21 31.61 -13.92
CA THR A 278 2.38 32.74 -13.46
C THR A 278 1.27 32.29 -12.52
N MET A 279 0.79 33.21 -11.68
CA MET A 279 -0.34 32.92 -10.79
C MET A 279 -1.60 32.49 -11.57
N ALA A 280 -1.90 33.16 -12.69
CA ALA A 280 -3.01 32.78 -13.56
C ALA A 280 -2.85 31.36 -14.15
N SER A 281 -1.63 30.97 -14.56
CA SER A 281 -1.38 29.61 -15.07
C SER A 281 -1.58 28.54 -14.00
N LYS A 282 -1.16 28.82 -12.74
CA LYS A 282 -1.36 27.92 -11.59
C LYS A 282 -2.85 27.76 -11.25
N GLU A 283 -3.61 28.86 -11.27
CA GLU A 283 -5.06 28.85 -11.04
C GLU A 283 -5.79 28.04 -12.12
N SER A 284 -5.43 28.25 -13.38
CA SER A 284 -5.97 27.49 -14.52
C SER A 284 -5.67 25.99 -14.37
N TYR A 285 -4.43 25.65 -14.03
CA TYR A 285 -4.00 24.25 -13.83
C TYR A 285 -4.79 23.55 -12.72
N ILE A 286 -4.96 24.17 -11.55
CA ILE A 286 -5.77 23.61 -10.46
C ILE A 286 -7.24 23.45 -10.89
N SER A 287 -7.80 24.46 -11.58
CA SER A 287 -9.18 24.42 -12.06
C SER A 287 -9.40 23.29 -13.08
N GLU A 288 -8.47 23.11 -14.00
CA GLU A 288 -8.49 22.04 -15.00
C GLU A 288 -8.41 20.66 -14.34
N LEU A 289 -7.50 20.47 -13.38
CA LEU A 289 -7.35 19.22 -12.64
C LEU A 289 -8.64 18.83 -11.90
N LEU A 290 -9.25 19.78 -11.20
CA LEU A 290 -10.51 19.56 -10.48
C LEU A 290 -11.67 19.27 -11.45
N SER A 291 -11.72 19.96 -12.59
CA SER A 291 -12.71 19.72 -13.64
C SER A 291 -12.58 18.32 -14.24
N LYS A 292 -11.36 17.91 -14.62
CA LYS A 292 -11.07 16.56 -15.14
C LYS A 292 -11.47 15.47 -14.15
N MET A 293 -11.14 15.65 -12.87
CA MET A 293 -11.53 14.72 -11.82
C MET A 293 -13.06 14.61 -11.71
N ASN A 294 -13.77 15.73 -11.70
CA ASN A 294 -15.24 15.73 -11.64
C ASN A 294 -15.87 15.09 -12.88
N LEU A 295 -15.30 15.31 -14.07
CA LEU A 295 -15.76 14.68 -15.31
C LEU A 295 -15.55 13.16 -15.29
N PHE A 296 -14.38 12.71 -14.84
CA PHE A 296 -14.06 11.29 -14.66
C PHE A 296 -15.06 10.62 -13.71
N LEU A 297 -15.34 11.25 -12.56
CA LEU A 297 -16.30 10.74 -11.58
C LEU A 297 -17.74 10.69 -12.13
N LYS A 298 -18.16 11.67 -12.93
CA LYS A 298 -19.45 11.64 -13.62
C LYS A 298 -19.52 10.43 -14.56
N LYS A 299 -18.53 10.25 -15.45
CA LYS A 299 -18.46 9.10 -16.37
C LYS A 299 -18.51 7.77 -15.61
N HIS A 300 -17.75 7.62 -14.54
CA HIS A 300 -17.75 6.39 -13.73
C HIS A 300 -19.09 6.12 -13.02
N LYS A 301 -19.76 7.17 -12.52
CA LYS A 301 -21.09 7.05 -11.93
C LYS A 301 -22.14 6.62 -12.97
N HIS A 302 -22.06 7.17 -14.19
CA HIS A 302 -22.90 6.74 -15.31
C HIS A 302 -22.65 5.28 -15.69
N MET A 303 -21.38 4.87 -15.82
CA MET A 303 -21.01 3.48 -16.11
C MET A 303 -21.50 2.52 -15.02
N ARG A 304 -21.28 2.83 -13.72
CA ARG A 304 -21.80 2.00 -12.63
C ARG A 304 -23.33 1.90 -12.62
N ARG A 305 -24.04 2.99 -12.92
CA ARG A 305 -25.52 2.97 -13.05
C ARG A 305 -25.97 2.13 -14.25
N TYR A 306 -25.28 2.24 -15.38
CA TYR A 306 -25.53 1.44 -16.59
C TYR A 306 -25.34 -0.05 -16.29
N PHE A 307 -24.21 -0.44 -15.70
CA PHE A 307 -23.95 -1.84 -15.31
C PHE A 307 -24.97 -2.36 -14.28
N MET A 308 -25.35 -1.58 -13.27
CA MET A 308 -26.38 -1.99 -12.30
C MET A 308 -27.78 -2.13 -12.93
N MET A 309 -28.16 -1.25 -13.87
CA MET A 309 -29.42 -1.39 -14.60
C MET A 309 -29.42 -2.63 -15.50
N HIS A 310 -28.31 -2.92 -16.18
CA HIS A 310 -28.22 -4.12 -17.03
C HIS A 310 -28.12 -5.43 -16.24
N GLN A 311 -27.44 -5.45 -15.09
CA GLN A 311 -27.49 -6.61 -14.18
C GLN A 311 -28.90 -6.84 -13.61
N LYS A 312 -29.62 -5.79 -13.21
CA LYS A 312 -31.04 -5.92 -12.81
C LYS A 312 -31.92 -6.43 -13.95
N LYS A 313 -31.70 -5.95 -15.18
CA LYS A 313 -32.45 -6.39 -16.36
C LYS A 313 -32.17 -7.86 -16.69
N TYR A 314 -30.91 -8.30 -16.61
CA TYR A 314 -30.53 -9.71 -16.77
C TYR A 314 -31.16 -10.61 -15.69
N PHE A 315 -31.16 -10.16 -14.44
CA PHE A 315 -31.77 -10.90 -13.32
C PHE A 315 -33.30 -10.99 -13.45
N MET A 316 -33.96 -9.91 -13.88
CA MET A 316 -35.40 -9.88 -14.17
C MET A 316 -35.78 -10.73 -15.39
N MET A 317 -34.93 -10.79 -16.41
CA MET A 317 -35.16 -11.62 -17.61
C MET A 317 -34.98 -13.11 -17.29
N GLN A 318 -34.03 -13.48 -16.42
CA GLN A 318 -33.93 -14.84 -15.89
C GLN A 318 -35.18 -15.22 -15.08
N LEU A 319 -35.68 -14.33 -14.21
CA LEU A 319 -36.91 -14.57 -13.45
C LEU A 319 -38.16 -14.77 -14.33
N MET A 320 -38.25 -14.12 -15.50
CA MET A 320 -39.35 -14.32 -16.44
C MET A 320 -39.25 -15.62 -17.25
N ILE A 321 -38.04 -16.16 -17.48
CA ILE A 321 -37.84 -17.44 -18.17
C ILE A 321 -38.21 -18.63 -17.27
N TYR A 322 -38.17 -18.47 -15.94
CA TYR A 322 -38.58 -19.52 -14.97
C TYR A 322 -40.08 -19.48 -14.61
N GLN A 323 -40.90 -18.67 -15.29
CA GLN A 323 -42.35 -18.56 -15.04
C GLN A 323 -43.22 -18.91 -16.27
N LEU A 324 -42.65 -19.51 -17.31
CA LEU A 324 -43.34 -20.06 -18.48
C LEU A 324 -43.09 -21.56 -18.58
#